data_AF-A0AAU3SKL9-F1
#
_entry.id   AF-A0AAU3SKL9-F1
#
_cell.length_a   1.000
_cell.length_b   1.000
_cell.length_c   1.000
_cell.angle_alpha   90.00
_cell.angle_beta   90.00
_cell.angle_gamma   90.00
#
_symmetry.space_group_name_H-M   'P 1'
#
loop_
_entity.id
_entity.type
_entity.pdbx_description
1 polymer ?
#
loop_
_entity_poly.entity_id
_entity_poly.type
_entity_poly.pdbx_seq_one_letter_code
_entity_poly.pdbx_strand_id
1 'polypeptide(L)' 'MTDTCPNCLERDIEPALERRRGQTTRDGYQCPHCRQQWVVMRHQPSYLTASESEGEQIA' A
#
# COMPACT_ATOMS: atom_id res chain seq x y z
N MET A 1 10.09 2.89 -0.82
CA MET A 1 9.23 1.90 -0.13
C MET A 1 9.11 0.71 -1.06
N THR A 2 9.25 -0.51 -0.57
CA THR A 2 9.18 -1.72 -1.39
C THR A 2 7.89 -2.49 -1.11
N ASP A 3 7.50 -3.35 -2.04
CA ASP A 3 6.31 -4.21 -1.93
C ASP A 3 6.63 -5.65 -2.39
N THR A 4 5.73 -6.59 -2.13
CA THR A 4 5.90 -8.00 -2.50
C THR A 4 4.98 -8.34 -3.66
N CYS A 5 5.50 -9.03 -4.67
CA CYS A 5 4.72 -9.45 -5.82
C CYS A 5 3.59 -10.40 -5.38
N PRO A 6 2.32 -10.12 -5.68
CA PRO A 6 1.20 -10.98 -5.30
C PRO A 6 1.15 -12.30 -6.09
N ASN A 7 1.94 -12.42 -7.17
CA ASN A 7 1.95 -13.60 -8.03
C ASN A 7 3.09 -14.57 -7.68
N CYS A 8 4.35 -14.10 -7.69
CA CYS A 8 5.51 -14.95 -7.45
C CYS A 8 6.15 -14.77 -6.07
N LEU A 9 5.56 -13.93 -5.21
CA LEU A 9 6.02 -13.63 -3.84
C LEU A 9 7.45 -13.06 -3.76
N GLU A 10 7.98 -12.58 -4.88
CA GLU A 10 9.23 -11.83 -4.94
C GLU A 10 9.11 -10.57 -4.09
N ARG A 11 10.11 -10.30 -3.26
CA ARG A 11 10.08 -9.25 -2.25
C ARG A 11 10.89 -8.04 -2.71
N ASP A 12 10.83 -6.99 -1.91
CA ASP A 12 11.68 -5.82 -2.07
C ASP A 12 11.56 -5.12 -3.44
N ILE A 13 10.36 -5.15 -4.03
CA ILE A 13 10.11 -4.57 -5.35
C ILE A 13 9.84 -3.08 -5.21
N GLU A 14 10.65 -2.26 -5.87
CA GLU A 14 10.46 -0.82 -5.94
C GLU A 14 9.31 -0.41 -6.87
N PRO A 15 8.58 0.67 -6.57
CA PRO A 15 7.54 1.18 -7.44
C PRO A 15 8.16 1.73 -8.73
N ALA A 16 7.62 1.31 -9.88
CA ALA A 16 7.99 1.86 -11.18
C ALA A 16 7.39 3.26 -11.40
N LEU A 17 6.32 3.59 -10.69
CA LEU A 17 5.66 4.90 -10.76
C LEU A 17 5.07 5.26 -9.39
N GLU A 18 5.39 6.44 -8.88
CA GLU A 18 4.73 7.02 -7.71
C GLU A 18 3.94 8.27 -8.15
N ARG A 19 2.64 8.32 -7.80
CA ARG A 19 1.81 9.52 -7.99
C ARG A 19 1.13 9.92 -6.70
N ARG A 20 1.37 11.16 -6.26
CA ARG A 20 0.71 11.75 -5.09
C ARG A 20 -0.40 12.69 -5.51
N ARG A 21 -1.57 12.59 -4.88
CA ARG A 21 -2.70 13.49 -5.06
C ARG A 21 -3.34 13.78 -3.71
N GLY A 22 -3.12 14.99 -3.19
CA GLY A 22 -3.57 15.35 -1.84
C GLY A 22 -2.97 14.43 -0.79
N GLN A 23 -3.81 13.80 0.03
CA GLN A 23 -3.41 12.84 1.07
C GLN A 23 -3.31 11.40 0.54
N THR A 24 -3.46 11.16 -0.75
CA THR A 24 -3.38 9.81 -1.32
C THR A 24 -2.11 9.65 -2.14
N THR A 25 -1.39 8.56 -1.90
CA THR A 25 -0.26 8.10 -2.72
C THR A 25 -0.70 6.86 -3.49
N ARG A 26 -0.43 6.84 -4.79
CA ARG A 26 -0.68 5.71 -5.67
C ARG A 26 0.66 5.24 -6.23
N ASP A 27 1.03 4.04 -5.84
CA ASP A 27 2.26 3.37 -6.24
C ASP A 27 1.94 2.29 -7.26
N GLY A 28 2.56 2.34 -8.44
CA GLY A 28 2.51 1.30 -9.45
C GLY A 28 3.78 0.45 -9.39
N TYR A 29 3.62 -0.86 -9.31
CA TYR A 29 4.71 -1.83 -9.24
C TYR A 29 4.71 -2.73 -10.46
N GLN A 30 5.89 -3.16 -10.86
CA GLN A 30 6.09 -4.19 -11.87
C GLN A 30 7.15 -5.17 -11.38
N CYS A 31 6.78 -6.45 -11.26
CA CYS A 31 7.73 -7.47 -10.82
C CYS A 31 8.80 -7.70 -11.89
N PRO A 32 10.10 -7.69 -11.54
CA PRO A 32 11.17 -7.98 -12.49
C PRO A 32 11.19 -9.46 -12.93
N HIS A 33 10.70 -10.36 -12.08
CA HIS A 33 10.73 -11.81 -12.33
C HIS A 33 9.56 -12.29 -13.20
N CYS A 34 8.32 -12.09 -12.74
CA CYS A 34 7.13 -12.58 -13.45
C CYS A 34 6.42 -11.52 -14.30
N ARG A 35 6.93 -10.27 -14.33
CA ARG A 35 6.34 -9.13 -15.06
C ARG A 35 4.92 -8.73 -14.65
N GLN A 36 4.35 -9.34 -13.61
CA GLN A 36 3.07 -8.93 -13.05
C GLN A 36 3.10 -7.45 -12.67
N GLN A 37 2.02 -6.74 -12.98
CA GLN A 37 1.82 -5.34 -12.60
C GLN A 37 0.71 -5.24 -11.57
N TRP A 38 0.89 -4.36 -10.58
CA TRP A 38 -0.14 -4.05 -9.59
C TRP A 38 -0.01 -2.61 -9.11
N VAL A 39 -1.07 -2.15 -8.45
CA VAL A 39 -1.16 -0.79 -7.92
C VAL A 39 -1.54 -0.87 -6.45
N VAL A 40 -0.81 -0.15 -5.62
CA VAL A 40 -1.14 0.05 -4.20
C VAL A 40 -1.55 1.50 -4.01
N MET A 41 -2.70 1.70 -3.38
CA MET A 41 -3.14 3.03 -2.94
C MET A 41 -2.97 3.14 -1.44
N ARG A 42 -2.29 4.19 -1.00
CA ARG A 42 -2.03 4.47 0.42
C ARG A 42 -2.57 5.85 0.76
N HIS A 43 -3.39 5.93 1.78
CA HIS A 43 -3.78 7.21 2.37
C HIS A 43 -2.72 7.59 3.40
N GLN A 44 -2.14 8.79 3.24
CA GLN A 44 -1.35 9.38 4.31
C GLN A 44 -2.28 9.57 5.51
N PRO A 45 -1.95 9.03 6.69
CA PRO A 45 -2.72 9.32 7.87
C PRO A 45 -2.64 10.83 8.13
N SER A 46 -3.74 11.53 7.91
CA SER A 46 -3.94 12.83 8.52
C SER A 46 -3.87 12.60 10.02
N TYR A 47 -3.05 13.36 10.74
CA TYR A 47 -3.08 13.36 12.20
C TYR A 47 -4.43 13.96 12.64
N LEU A 48 -5.48 13.15 12.57
CA LEU A 48 -6.80 13.39 13.14
C LEU A 48 -6.93 12.36 14.25
N THR A 49 -6.71 12.85 15.46
CA THR A 49 -7.14 12.28 16.75
C THR A 49 -8.09 11.10 16.58
N ALA A 50 -7.55 9.88 16.74
CA ALA A 50 -8.36 8.76 17.17
C ALA A 50 -8.80 9.08 18.60
N SER A 51 -9.96 9.72 18.74
CA SER A 51 -10.78 9.46 19.91
C SER A 51 -11.07 7.97 19.86
N GLU A 52 -10.42 7.22 20.75
CA GLU A 52 -10.80 5.85 21.05
C GLU A 52 -12.32 5.83 21.30
N SER A 53 -13.02 4.98 20.58
CA SER A 53 -14.36 4.54 20.96
C SER A 53 -14.35 3.03 20.82
N GLU A 54 -14.30 2.42 22.00
CA GLU A 54 -14.34 0.99 22.26
C GLU A 54 -15.60 0.29 21.73
N GLY A 55 -15.50 -1.04 21.65
CA GLY A 55 -16.62 -1.99 21.51
C GLY A 55 -16.72 -2.55 20.09
N GLU A 56 -16.52 -3.83 19.83
CA GLU A 56 -17.20 -4.95 20.46
C GLU A 56 -16.35 -6.23 20.27
N GLN A 57 -15.91 -6.82 21.37
CA GLN A 57 -15.38 -8.18 21.42
C GLN A 57 -16.56 -9.16 21.42
N ILE A 58 -16.56 -10.06 20.45
CA ILE A 58 -17.42 -11.25 20.40
C ILE A 58 -16.96 -12.28 21.45
N ALA A 59 -17.79 -12.50 22.48
CA ALA A 59 -17.91 -13.76 23.22
C ALA A 59 -19.24 -13.82 23.97
#